data_AF-A0A950F1B7-F1
#
_entry.id   AF-A0A950F1B7-F1
#
_cell.length_a   1.000
_cell.length_b   1.000
_cell.length_c   1.000
_cell.angle_alpha   90.00
_cell.angle_beta   90.00
_cell.angle_gamma   90.00
#
_symmetry.space_group_name_H-M   'P 1'
#
loop_
_entity.id
_entity.type
_entity.pdbx_description
1 polymer ?
#
loop_
_entity_poly.entity_id
_entity_poly.type
_entity_poly.pdbx_seq_one_letter_code
_entity_poly.pdbx_strand_id
1 'polypeptide(L)'
;MTDLITQVWSALRDAGLPEVMLYLPDGSACRCHWNDTSLIGSIRVAILADQDRKIVRIMPIEECKGIGIASPKGTDPMGYRPLVLEKLNECFGAKEVSVASS
;
A
#
# COMPACT_ATOMS: atom_id res chain seq x y z
N MET A 1 -17.57 -2.25 -8.08
CA MET A 1 -16.55 -3.26 -7.74
C MET A 1 -15.61 -2.58 -6.78
N THR A 2 -15.42 -3.12 -5.57
CA THR A 2 -14.73 -2.39 -4.49
C THR A 2 -13.24 -2.27 -4.80
N ASP A 3 -12.68 -1.07 -4.75
CA ASP A 3 -11.25 -0.83 -4.94
C ASP A 3 -10.47 -1.46 -3.77
N LEU A 4 -10.04 -2.70 -3.97
CA LEU A 4 -9.35 -3.49 -2.95
C LEU A 4 -7.99 -2.89 -2.59
N ILE A 5 -7.28 -2.31 -3.57
CA ILE A 5 -5.95 -1.74 -3.34
C ILE A 5 -6.07 -0.49 -2.46
N THR A 6 -7.02 0.40 -2.74
CA THR A 6 -7.26 1.56 -1.87
C THR A 6 -7.65 1.14 -0.45
N GLN A 7 -8.46 0.09 -0.29
CA GLN A 7 -8.83 -0.42 1.03
C GLN A 7 -7.63 -0.99 1.80
N VAL A 8 -6.85 -1.86 1.15
CA VAL A 8 -5.64 -2.43 1.74
C VAL A 8 -4.68 -1.32 2.12
N TRP A 9 -4.45 -0.35 1.23
CA TRP A 9 -3.54 0.75 1.51
C TRP A 9 -4.05 1.67 2.62
N SER A 10 -5.36 1.95 2.69
CA SER A 10 -5.93 2.72 3.80
C SER A 10 -5.69 2.02 5.15
N ALA A 11 -5.87 0.69 5.21
CA ALA A 11 -5.56 -0.08 6.40
C ALA A 11 -4.06 -0.01 6.74
N LEU A 12 -3.17 -0.20 5.76
CA LEU A 12 -1.72 -0.06 5.95
C LEU A 12 -1.34 1.33 6.48
N ARG A 13 -1.92 2.40 5.95
CA ARG A 13 -1.73 3.77 6.47
C ARG A 13 -2.09 3.85 7.95
N ASP A 14 -3.24 3.31 8.33
CA ASP A 14 -3.72 3.33 9.72
C ASP A 14 -2.83 2.50 10.66
N ALA A 15 -2.17 1.47 10.13
CA ALA A 15 -1.13 0.70 10.80
C ALA A 15 0.27 1.38 10.80
N GLY A 16 0.38 2.63 10.33
CA GLY A 16 1.66 3.34 10.25
C GLY A 16 2.59 2.79 9.16
N LEU A 17 2.03 2.29 8.06
CA LEU A 17 2.70 1.90 6.83
C LEU A 17 2.12 2.68 5.62
N PRO A 18 2.27 4.02 5.59
CA PRO A 18 1.64 4.86 4.57
C PRO A 18 2.36 4.84 3.22
N GLU A 19 3.64 4.42 3.18
CA GLU A 19 4.43 4.30 1.96
C GLU A 19 4.38 2.87 1.41
N VAL A 20 4.04 2.74 0.12
CA VAL A 20 3.90 1.45 -0.56
C VAL A 20 4.54 1.49 -1.95
N MET A 21 4.72 0.32 -2.54
CA MET A 21 5.00 0.14 -3.96
C MET A 21 3.70 -0.22 -4.68
N LEU A 22 3.31 0.57 -5.67
CA LEU A 22 2.19 0.25 -6.57
C LEU A 22 2.74 -0.44 -7.81
N TYR A 23 2.18 -1.61 -8.14
CA TYR A 23 2.44 -2.29 -9.41
C TYR A 23 1.48 -1.79 -10.47
N LEU A 24 2.00 -1.29 -11.58
CA LEU A 24 1.23 -0.56 -12.58
C LEU A 24 0.86 -1.44 -13.78
N PRO A 25 -0.15 -1.05 -14.59
CA PRO A 25 -0.57 -1.82 -15.76
C PRO A 25 0.54 -2.06 -16.80
N ASP A 26 1.53 -1.18 -16.86
CA ASP A 26 2.67 -1.27 -17.77
C ASP A 26 3.78 -2.23 -17.27
N GLY A 27 3.56 -2.91 -16.14
CA GLY A 27 4.51 -3.82 -15.52
C GLY A 27 5.59 -3.12 -14.67
N SER A 28 5.64 -1.79 -14.67
CA SER A 28 6.52 -1.04 -13.78
C SER A 28 5.97 -1.01 -12.35
N ALA A 29 6.80 -0.54 -11.41
CA ALA A 29 6.38 -0.30 -10.05
C ALA A 29 6.89 1.07 -9.57
N CYS A 30 6.05 1.79 -8.85
CA CYS A 30 6.39 3.11 -8.30
C CYS A 30 6.16 3.15 -6.80
N ARG A 31 7.09 3.78 -6.09
CA ARG A 31 6.90 4.12 -4.68
C ARG A 31 5.93 5.29 -4.59
N CYS A 32 4.97 5.19 -3.67
CA CYS A 32 3.99 6.24 -3.45
C CYS A 32 3.61 6.29 -1.97
N HIS A 33 3.48 7.49 -1.42
CA HIS A 33 2.98 7.71 -0.08
C HIS A 33 1.48 8.02 -0.12
N TRP A 34 0.72 7.64 0.91
CA TRP A 34 -0.74 7.88 0.95
C TRP A 34 -1.10 9.35 0.74
N ASN A 35 -0.28 10.27 1.24
CA ASN A 35 -0.46 11.72 1.07
C ASN A 35 -0.18 12.22 -0.34
N ASP A 36 0.48 11.41 -1.19
CA ASP A 36 0.68 11.69 -2.61
C ASP A 36 -0.48 11.11 -3.44
N THR A 37 -1.67 11.05 -2.85
CA THR A 37 -2.91 10.63 -3.52
C THR A 37 -3.94 11.74 -3.42
N SER A 38 -4.89 11.76 -4.36
CA SER A 38 -6.00 12.72 -4.36
C SER A 38 -7.28 12.06 -4.85
N LEU A 39 -8.41 12.73 -4.66
CA LEU A 39 -9.68 12.36 -5.28
C LEU A 39 -9.91 13.24 -6.51
N ILE A 40 -10.19 12.62 -7.65
CA ILE A 40 -10.73 13.28 -8.84
C ILE A 40 -12.15 12.74 -9.03
N GLY A 41 -13.14 13.55 -8.64
CA GLY A 41 -14.52 13.07 -8.47
C GLY A 41 -14.56 11.97 -7.41
N SER A 42 -15.00 10.77 -7.80
CA SER A 42 -15.04 9.58 -6.92
C SER A 42 -13.82 8.68 -7.05
N ILE A 43 -12.87 8.98 -7.94
CA ILE A 43 -11.74 8.11 -8.24
C ILE A 43 -10.55 8.57 -7.40
N ARG A 44 -10.00 7.68 -6.58
CA ARG A 44 -8.72 7.95 -5.91
C ARG A 44 -7.57 7.67 -6.88
N VAL A 45 -6.69 8.65 -7.02
CA VAL A 45 -5.54 8.61 -7.92
C VAL A 45 -4.25 8.76 -7.11
N ALA A 46 -3.23 8.01 -7.49
CA ALA A 46 -1.85 8.22 -7.08
C ALA A 46 -1.18 9.28 -7.98
N ILE A 47 -0.41 10.17 -7.36
CA ILE A 47 0.34 11.24 -8.03
C ILE A 47 1.80 10.79 -8.09
N LEU A 48 2.23 10.31 -9.26
CA LEU A 48 3.51 9.64 -9.46
C LEU A 48 4.46 10.53 -10.25
N ALA A 49 5.67 10.76 -9.75
CA ALA A 49 6.71 11.45 -10.52
C ALA A 49 7.32 10.49 -11.56
N ASP A 50 7.19 10.82 -12.85
CA ASP A 50 7.85 10.10 -13.96
C ASP A 50 9.09 10.89 -14.40
N GLN A 51 10.26 10.42 -13.96
CA GLN A 51 11.53 11.09 -14.22
C GLN A 51 11.99 10.95 -15.67
N ASP A 52 11.59 9.89 -16.36
CA ASP A 52 12.01 9.64 -17.75
C ASP A 52 11.24 10.54 -18.71
N ARG A 53 9.93 10.67 -18.50
CA ARG A 53 9.04 11.50 -19.33
C ARG A 53 8.95 12.95 -18.88
N LYS A 54 9.50 13.30 -17.71
CA LYS A 54 9.44 14.64 -17.11
C LYS A 54 8.01 15.13 -16.88
N ILE A 55 7.14 14.24 -16.39
CA ILE A 55 5.75 14.54 -16.09
C ILE A 55 5.35 14.05 -14.69
N VAL A 56 4.23 14.57 -14.19
CA VAL A 56 3.52 14.00 -13.05
C VAL A 56 2.38 13.14 -13.61
N ARG A 57 2.46 11.83 -13.40
CA ARG A 57 1.44 10.88 -13.84
C ARG A 57 0.34 10.77 -12.80
N ILE A 58 -0.90 10.95 -13.25
CA ILE A 58 -2.10 10.68 -12.46
C ILE A 58 -2.52 9.24 -12.76
N MET A 59 -2.51 8.38 -11.75
CA MET A 59 -2.80 6.95 -11.90
C MET A 59 -3.98 6.55 -11.02
N PRO A 60 -5.14 6.13 -11.58
CA PRO A 60 -6.22 5.55 -10.80
C PRO A 60 -5.72 4.35 -10.00
N ILE A 61 -5.96 4.34 -8.68
CA ILE A 61 -5.48 3.25 -7.82
C ILE A 61 -6.19 1.93 -8.18
N GLU A 62 -7.46 2.00 -8.57
CA GLU A 62 -8.24 0.84 -8.99
C GLU A 62 -7.70 0.14 -10.24
N GLU A 63 -6.87 0.83 -11.05
CA GLU A 63 -6.22 0.24 -12.22
C GLU A 63 -4.87 -0.43 -11.88
N CYS A 64 -4.31 -0.17 -10.70
CA CYS A 64 -3.08 -0.83 -10.26
C CYS A 64 -3.27 -2.35 -10.18
N LYS A 65 -2.23 -3.10 -10.50
CA LYS A 65 -2.23 -4.56 -10.52
C LYS A 65 -1.90 -5.18 -9.17
N GLY A 66 -1.32 -4.41 -8.27
CA GLY A 66 -0.98 -4.86 -6.93
C GLY A 66 -0.34 -3.79 -6.08
N ILE A 67 -0.05 -4.16 -4.84
CA ILE A 67 0.58 -3.32 -3.82
C ILE A 67 1.62 -4.14 -3.06
N GLY A 68 2.72 -3.50 -2.66
CA GLY A 68 3.75 -4.09 -1.82
C GLY A 68 4.30 -3.09 -0.82
N ILE A 69 5.03 -3.57 0.19
CA ILE A 69 5.75 -2.72 1.13
C ILE A 69 7.22 -2.75 0.71
N ALA A 70 7.80 -1.58 0.41
CA ALA A 70 9.20 -1.50 0.06
C ALA A 70 10.08 -1.85 1.27
N SER A 71 11.10 -2.71 1.08
CA SER A 71 12.12 -2.85 2.10
C SER A 71 12.96 -1.57 2.21
N PRO A 72 13.46 -1.24 3.41
CA PRO A 72 14.41 -0.16 3.57
C PRO A 72 15.66 -0.39 2.70
N LYS A 73 16.31 0.71 2.31
CA LYS A 73 17.52 0.65 1.50
C LYS A 73 18.59 -0.18 2.22
N GLY A 74 19.13 -1.18 1.52
CA GLY A 74 20.16 -2.07 2.07
C GLY A 74 19.60 -3.26 2.88
N THR A 75 18.28 -3.42 2.99
CA THR A 75 17.65 -4.56 3.66
C THR A 75 17.21 -5.60 2.63
N ASP A 76 17.61 -6.86 2.85
CA ASP A 76 17.12 -8.02 2.10
C ASP A 76 15.60 -8.20 2.32
N PRO A 77 14.78 -8.20 1.26
CA PRO A 77 13.35 -8.47 1.37
C PRO A 77 13.00 -9.79 2.07
N MET A 78 13.85 -10.83 1.98
CA MET A 78 13.60 -12.10 2.68
C MET A 78 13.69 -11.94 4.19
N GLY A 79 14.69 -11.21 4.68
CA GLY A 79 14.83 -10.88 6.09
C GLY A 79 13.82 -9.83 6.59
N TYR A 80 13.32 -8.97 5.70
CA TYR A 80 12.31 -7.96 6.04
C TYR A 80 10.89 -8.52 6.13
N ARG A 81 10.57 -9.57 5.36
CA ARG A 81 9.24 -10.16 5.30
C ARG A 81 8.65 -10.56 6.67
N PRO A 82 9.39 -11.20 7.59
CA PRO A 82 8.88 -11.51 8.93
C PRO A 82 8.45 -10.28 9.72
N LEU A 83 9.19 -9.17 9.65
CA LEU A 83 8.85 -7.92 10.33
C LEU A 83 7.57 -7.30 9.78
N VAL A 84 7.38 -7.35 8.45
CA VAL A 84 6.13 -6.92 7.83
C VAL A 84 4.96 -7.80 8.30
N LEU A 85 5.15 -9.11 8.35
CA LEU A 85 4.11 -10.05 8.81
C LEU A 85 3.73 -9.82 10.28
N GLU A 86 4.71 -9.63 11.15
CA GLU A 86 4.52 -9.31 12.56
C GLU A 86 3.67 -8.04 12.72
N LYS A 87 4.05 -6.95 12.04
CA LYS A 87 3.32 -5.69 12.10
C LYS A 87 1.88 -5.81 11.59
N LEU A 88 1.66 -6.58 10.53
CA LEU A 88 0.31 -6.87 10.03
C LEU A 88 -0.51 -7.68 11.04
N ASN A 89 0.10 -8.66 11.72
CA ASN A 89 -0.57 -9.43 12.76
C ASN A 89 -0.88 -8.59 14.00
N GLU A 90 -0.01 -7.66 14.39
CA GLU A 90 -0.27 -6.74 15.50
C GLU A 90 -1.45 -5.81 15.21
N CYS A 91 -1.55 -5.34 13.96
CA CYS A 91 -2.56 -4.37 13.54
C CYS A 91 -3.90 -5.03 13.16
N PHE A 92 -3.86 -6.24 12.59
CA PHE A 92 -5.03 -6.88 11.95
C PHE A 92 -5.20 -8.36 12.32
N GLY A 93 -4.25 -8.96 13.02
CA GLY A 93 -4.37 -10.34 13.51
C GLY A 93 -5.52 -10.42 14.50
N ALA A 94 -6.38 -11.43 14.33
CA ALA A 94 -7.49 -11.65 15.24
C ALA A 94 -6.94 -11.80 16.68
N LYS A 95 -7.19 -10.80 17.53
CA LYS A 95 -7.33 -11.12 18.95
C LYS A 95 -8.54 -12.04 19.02
N GLU A 96 -8.31 -13.33 19.18
CA GLU A 96 -9.34 -14.20 19.71
C GLU A 96 -9.86 -13.52 20.98
N VAL A 97 -11.07 -13.00 20.90
CA VAL A 97 -11.82 -12.60 22.10
C VAL A 97 -12.06 -13.92 22.81
N SER A 98 -11.22 -14.24 23.79
CA SER A 98 -11.52 -15.26 24.76
C SER A 98 -12.78 -14.82 25.47
N VAL A 99 -13.91 -15.37 25.03
CA VAL A 99 -15.16 -15.29 25.77
C VAL A 99 -14.89 -16.02 27.08
N ALA A 100 -14.69 -15.25 28.14
CA ALA A 100 -14.63 -15.78 29.49
C ALA A 100 -15.96 -16.47 29.76
N SER A 101 -15.95 -17.80 29.72
CA SER A 101 -17.06 -18.64 30.17
C SER A 101 -17.38 -18.25 31.61
N SER A 102 -18.59 -17.74 31.79
CA SER A 102 -19.19 -17.44 33.11
C SER A 102 -19.49 -18.71 33.88
#